data_AF-A0A9Q8QUL7-F1
#
_entry.id   AF-A0A9Q8QUL7-F1
#
_cell.length_a   1.000
_cell.length_b   1.000
_cell.length_c   1.000
_cell.angle_alpha   90.00
_cell.angle_beta   90.00
_cell.angle_gamma   90.00
#
_symmetry.space_group_name_H-M   'P 1'
#
loop_
_entity.id
_entity.type
_entity.pdbx_description
1 polymer ?
#
loop_
_entity_poly.entity_id
_entity_poly.type
_entity_poly.pdbx_seq_one_letter_code
_entity_poly.pdbx_strand_id
1 'polypeptide(L)'
;MSRFAETARRYGQWFYEIRATPNILDDGYPEGEVFALGGAHWRQVRSFGPMQDNEVIADRVMLNPEYDAELYEHSQHATNCYVNTEVPRALRRHEDDGSDSDSSYDSDDSSTAEDRAYQAAQEYMDSWEMLELVGDLPLNFTAYEPRNDIPGPMAAADEDAVEMDAAREIQYSIDTGIPEPDPPRFDIPLLGAGFDIGECSVLSSSLKKRGTTNGRRPEADGCCKAAAALRKGTLRKMAPDHPQAQYADTCKLGKLTVIVRLGTSFFGGSDDRLFLEIGRNKKFDGSPHFLLADSPDRGDHITKDIDLQDAFPKDRVTIKDIKHMRLVSRTSGGHVSADHLDLEDVTLKATCAGSSRTIQMYKYLDRWFTYWETDIKPEDWEPFGFPRNPSARQKQCTHFSELTFGIQLGDGPHDGTQDTLVLAFNDDQRHTIASGPARRFHAWQEINMKRTFNANKVPLSNLTMVQIFQEHEGARPDNDHWKLQGIKLKGRCAGSLSERLLDKFQSENKQSPRPQVSWLIGKPSWTGRIDPGKDWHRVRKTLTKHVHDEF
;
A
#
# COMPACT_ATOMS: atom_id res chain seq x y z
N MET A 1 14.80 -13.22 18.75
CA MET A 1 14.94 -14.29 17.74
C MET A 1 16.40 -14.73 17.71
N SER A 2 16.74 -15.89 17.14
CA SER A 2 18.15 -16.28 17.00
C SER A 2 18.45 -16.79 15.59
N ARG A 3 19.69 -16.58 15.14
CA ARG A 3 20.23 -17.17 13.90
C ARG A 3 20.39 -18.68 13.99
N PHE A 4 20.51 -19.22 15.21
CA PHE A 4 20.76 -20.64 15.44
C PHE A 4 19.51 -21.29 16.00
N ALA A 5 19.10 -22.40 15.37
CA ALA A 5 17.95 -23.17 15.82
C ALA A 5 18.12 -23.68 17.26
N GLU A 6 19.34 -24.01 17.68
CA GLU A 6 19.64 -24.49 19.04
C GLU A 6 19.37 -23.43 20.11
N THR A 7 19.75 -22.17 19.85
CA THR A 7 19.44 -21.05 20.73
C THR A 7 17.95 -20.75 20.71
N ALA A 8 17.33 -20.66 19.52
CA ALA A 8 15.91 -20.34 19.36
C ALA A 8 14.98 -21.34 20.07
N ARG A 9 15.36 -22.62 20.11
CA ARG A 9 14.60 -23.70 20.76
C ARG A 9 14.44 -23.54 22.27
N ARG A 10 15.25 -22.70 22.92
CA ARG A 10 15.14 -22.42 24.35
C ARG A 10 14.01 -21.43 24.68
N TYR A 11 13.37 -20.85 23.65
CA TYR A 11 12.41 -19.77 23.82
C TYR A 11 11.00 -20.18 23.38
N GLY A 12 10.08 -20.26 24.33
CA GLY A 12 8.64 -20.38 24.08
C GLY A 12 8.16 -21.80 23.71
N GLN A 13 6.90 -21.88 23.33
CA GLN A 13 6.21 -23.15 23.00
C GLN A 13 6.07 -23.38 21.48
N TRP A 14 6.47 -22.40 20.67
CA TRP A 14 6.35 -22.44 19.22
C TRP A 14 7.68 -22.08 18.57
N PHE A 15 8.02 -22.83 17.53
CA PHE A 15 9.13 -22.57 16.65
C PHE A 15 8.62 -21.84 15.39
N TYR A 16 9.37 -20.83 14.94
CA TYR A 16 9.11 -20.11 13.69
C TYR A 16 10.39 -20.08 12.85
N GLU A 17 10.30 -20.53 11.60
CA GLU A 17 11.33 -20.31 10.58
C GLU A 17 10.98 -19.01 9.84
N ILE A 18 11.78 -17.97 10.04
CA ILE A 18 11.54 -16.64 9.48
C ILE A 18 12.58 -16.34 8.42
N ARG A 19 12.13 -15.88 7.25
CA ARG A 19 13.01 -15.40 6.19
C ARG A 19 13.60 -14.05 6.58
N ALA A 20 14.94 -13.97 6.62
CA ALA A 20 15.62 -12.75 7.01
C ALA A 20 15.40 -11.62 5.99
N THR A 21 15.17 -10.43 6.52
CA THR A 21 15.04 -9.17 5.79
C THR A 21 15.87 -8.10 6.52
N PRO A 22 16.20 -6.97 5.86
CA PRO A 22 17.11 -5.99 6.43
C PRO A 22 16.64 -5.37 7.76
N ASN A 23 15.34 -5.42 8.09
CA ASN A 23 14.85 -4.99 9.40
C ASN A 23 15.25 -5.95 10.55
N ILE A 24 15.77 -7.14 10.26
CA ILE A 24 16.36 -8.04 11.24
C ILE A 24 17.81 -7.62 11.46
N LEU A 25 18.07 -7.06 12.64
CA LEU A 25 19.31 -6.46 13.08
C LEU A 25 20.10 -7.43 13.95
N ASP A 26 21.39 -7.54 13.66
CA ASP A 26 22.38 -8.23 14.49
C ASP A 26 23.37 -7.21 15.05
N ASP A 27 23.25 -6.95 16.35
CA ASP A 27 24.17 -6.07 17.07
C ASP A 27 25.37 -6.83 17.68
N GLY A 28 25.56 -8.11 17.29
CA GLY A 28 26.70 -8.93 17.73
C GLY A 28 26.50 -9.61 19.09
N TYR A 29 25.26 -9.90 19.48
CA TYR A 29 24.99 -10.60 20.74
C TYR A 29 25.66 -11.99 20.76
N PRO A 30 26.28 -12.39 21.88
CA PRO A 30 27.11 -13.60 21.95
C PRO A 30 26.32 -14.90 21.67
N GLU A 31 25.01 -14.88 21.88
CA GLU A 31 24.12 -16.03 21.65
C GLU A 31 23.57 -16.09 20.21
N GLY A 32 24.02 -15.20 19.33
CA GLY A 32 23.54 -15.09 17.96
C GLY A 32 22.10 -14.57 17.87
N GLU A 33 21.67 -13.81 18.88
CA GLU A 33 20.37 -13.18 18.92
C GLU A 33 20.27 -12.04 17.92
N VAL A 34 19.07 -11.89 17.36
CA VAL A 34 18.74 -10.84 16.39
C VAL A 34 17.38 -10.23 16.73
N PHE A 35 17.23 -8.96 16.36
CA PHE A 35 16.04 -8.16 16.64
C PHE A 35 15.37 -7.76 15.34
N ALA A 36 14.07 -7.96 15.19
CA ALA A 36 13.34 -7.44 14.04
C ALA A 36 12.78 -6.06 14.43
N LEU A 37 13.34 -5.01 13.85
CA LEU A 37 12.85 -3.66 14.05
C LEU A 37 11.40 -3.57 13.54
N GLY A 38 10.49 -3.19 14.45
CA GLY A 38 9.05 -3.18 14.19
C GLY A 38 8.36 -4.54 14.29
N GLY A 39 9.10 -5.65 14.45
CA GLY A 39 8.59 -7.03 14.47
C GLY A 39 8.78 -7.78 13.14
N ALA A 40 8.29 -9.02 13.08
CA ALA A 40 8.29 -9.84 11.87
C ALA A 40 6.88 -9.98 11.30
N HIS A 41 6.71 -9.76 10.01
CA HIS A 41 5.44 -9.96 9.32
C HIS A 41 5.12 -11.45 9.18
N TRP A 42 3.84 -11.81 9.26
CA TRP A 42 3.41 -13.20 9.03
C TRP A 42 3.84 -13.73 7.66
N ARG A 43 3.81 -12.89 6.61
CA ARG A 43 4.31 -13.25 5.28
C ARG A 43 5.80 -13.60 5.22
N GLN A 44 6.60 -13.24 6.24
CA GLN A 44 8.02 -13.59 6.35
C GLN A 44 8.23 -14.96 7.02
N VAL A 45 7.23 -15.47 7.74
CA VAL A 45 7.28 -16.79 8.38
C VAL A 45 7.11 -17.84 7.31
N ARG A 46 8.11 -18.68 7.09
CA ARG A 46 8.11 -19.75 6.10
C ARG A 46 7.41 -21.01 6.62
N SER A 47 7.67 -21.34 7.87
CA SER A 47 7.07 -22.47 8.57
C SER A 47 7.05 -22.25 10.07
N PHE A 48 6.17 -22.96 10.75
CA PHE A 48 6.03 -22.88 12.20
C PHE A 48 5.57 -24.24 12.75
N GLY A 49 5.80 -24.49 14.04
CA GLY A 49 5.38 -25.74 14.68
C GLY A 49 5.52 -25.70 16.20
N PRO A 50 4.79 -26.56 16.92
CA PRO A 50 4.88 -26.63 18.37
C PRO A 50 6.24 -27.18 18.81
N MET A 51 6.71 -26.71 19.95
CA MET A 51 7.89 -27.23 20.65
C MET A 51 7.46 -27.99 21.90
N GLN A 52 8.18 -29.05 22.21
CA GLN A 52 8.07 -29.81 23.44
C GLN A 52 9.49 -30.14 23.93
N ASP A 53 9.78 -29.84 25.20
CA ASP A 53 11.10 -30.08 25.81
C ASP A 53 12.28 -29.46 25.03
N ASN A 54 12.10 -28.24 24.51
CA ASN A 54 13.05 -27.53 23.64
C ASN A 54 13.36 -28.26 22.31
N GLU A 55 12.53 -29.21 21.89
CA GLU A 55 12.60 -29.85 20.58
C GLU A 55 11.40 -29.48 19.72
N VAL A 56 11.65 -29.26 18.42
CA VAL A 56 10.59 -29.03 17.44
C VAL A 56 9.95 -30.37 17.12
N ILE A 57 8.64 -30.49 17.29
CA ILE A 57 7.90 -31.69 16.91
C ILE A 57 7.82 -31.74 15.39
N ALA A 58 8.80 -32.40 14.75
CA ALA A 58 9.07 -32.30 13.32
C ALA A 58 7.89 -32.70 12.42
N ASP A 59 7.08 -33.68 12.85
CA ASP A 59 5.86 -34.14 12.15
C ASP A 59 4.69 -33.14 12.26
N ARG A 60 4.81 -32.13 13.13
CA ARG A 60 3.82 -31.06 13.32
C ARG A 60 4.31 -29.70 12.81
N VAL A 61 5.44 -29.65 12.10
CA VAL A 61 5.87 -28.43 11.41
C VAL A 61 4.98 -28.20 10.20
N MET A 62 4.34 -27.03 10.17
CA MET A 62 3.44 -26.59 9.11
C MET A 62 4.14 -25.55 8.25
N LEU A 63 4.00 -25.67 6.93
CA LEU A 63 4.35 -24.60 6.01
C LEU A 63 3.32 -23.48 6.15
N ASN A 64 3.77 -22.24 6.18
CA ASN A 64 2.87 -21.10 6.19
C ASN A 64 2.31 -20.87 4.78
N PRO A 65 0.99 -21.06 4.55
CA PRO A 65 0.40 -20.83 3.23
C PRO A 65 0.42 -19.36 2.81
N GLU A 66 0.66 -18.44 3.75
CA GLU A 66 0.75 -17.00 3.52
C GLU A 66 2.20 -16.51 3.39
N TYR A 67 3.19 -17.42 3.38
CA TYR A 67 4.58 -17.07 3.09
C TYR A 67 4.71 -16.51 1.66
N ASP A 68 5.23 -15.30 1.53
CA ASP A 68 5.38 -14.62 0.23
C ASP A 68 6.69 -15.03 -0.46
N ALA A 69 6.74 -16.28 -0.93
CA ALA A 69 7.91 -16.83 -1.62
C ALA A 69 8.27 -16.05 -2.90
N GLU A 70 7.26 -15.50 -3.60
CA GLU A 70 7.48 -14.68 -4.78
C GLU A 70 8.28 -13.42 -4.43
N LEU A 71 7.92 -12.73 -3.35
CA LEU A 71 8.67 -11.58 -2.87
C LEU A 71 10.07 -11.96 -2.35
N TYR A 72 10.17 -12.95 -1.46
CA TYR A 72 11.40 -13.17 -0.69
C TYR A 72 12.42 -14.17 -1.28
N GLU A 73 11.99 -15.02 -2.21
CA GLU A 73 12.85 -16.03 -2.85
C GLU A 73 13.00 -15.81 -4.35
N HIS A 74 11.93 -15.39 -5.06
CA HIS A 74 11.93 -15.36 -6.52
C HIS A 74 12.03 -13.95 -7.14
N SER A 75 11.79 -12.88 -6.37
CA SER A 75 11.86 -11.52 -6.89
C SER A 75 13.29 -10.98 -6.95
N GLN A 76 13.45 -9.82 -7.59
CA GLN A 76 14.68 -9.04 -7.53
C GLN A 76 15.09 -8.62 -6.11
N HIS A 77 14.16 -8.64 -5.14
CA HIS A 77 14.43 -8.27 -3.76
C HIS A 77 15.01 -9.44 -2.94
N ALA A 78 15.01 -10.66 -3.47
CA ALA A 78 15.58 -11.83 -2.78
C ALA A 78 17.07 -11.65 -2.44
N THR A 79 17.82 -10.87 -3.24
CA THR A 79 19.22 -10.53 -2.96
C THR A 79 19.38 -9.61 -1.74
N ASN A 80 18.32 -8.92 -1.35
CA ASN A 80 18.28 -8.02 -0.21
C ASN A 80 17.70 -8.70 1.04
N CYS A 81 17.37 -10.00 0.98
CA CYS A 81 16.92 -10.77 2.14
C CYS A 81 18.10 -11.29 2.96
N TYR A 82 18.62 -10.47 3.87
CA TYR A 82 19.72 -10.81 4.78
C TYR A 82 19.51 -10.21 6.17
N VAL A 83 20.21 -10.73 7.18
CA VAL A 83 20.28 -10.11 8.51
C VAL A 83 21.26 -8.94 8.43
N ASN A 84 20.84 -7.73 8.78
CA ASN A 84 21.71 -6.57 8.73
C ASN A 84 22.61 -6.49 9.97
N THR A 85 23.92 -6.43 9.74
CA THR A 85 24.95 -6.24 10.78
C THR A 85 25.31 -4.78 11.01
N GLU A 86 24.84 -3.87 10.14
CA GLU A 86 25.05 -2.42 10.26
C GLU A 86 23.90 -1.79 11.04
N VAL A 87 23.86 -2.06 12.36
CA VAL A 87 22.85 -1.48 13.25
C VAL A 87 23.11 0.03 13.42
N PRO A 88 22.13 0.92 13.12
CA PRO A 88 22.24 2.35 13.37
C PRO A 88 22.68 2.63 14.80
N ARG A 89 23.65 3.53 14.99
CA ARG A 89 24.22 3.80 16.33
C ARG A 89 23.18 4.15 17.39
N ALA A 90 22.15 4.90 17.00
CA ALA A 90 21.07 5.29 17.90
C ALA A 90 20.14 4.13 18.30
N LEU A 91 20.20 2.99 17.61
CA LEU A 91 19.46 1.77 17.95
C LEU A 91 20.30 0.78 18.76
N ARG A 92 21.62 0.99 18.84
CA ARG A 92 22.48 0.15 19.68
C ARG A 92 22.20 0.45 21.13
N ARG A 93 22.00 -0.59 21.91
CA ARG A 93 21.85 -0.43 23.36
C ARG A 93 23.18 0.09 23.88
N HIS A 94 23.17 1.33 24.35
CA HIS A 94 24.34 2.00 24.89
C HIS A 94 24.81 1.20 26.13
N GLU A 95 25.85 0.38 25.96
CA GLU A 95 26.53 -0.30 27.08
C GLU A 95 27.68 0.57 27.66
N ASP A 96 27.96 1.72 27.04
CA ASP A 96 29.10 2.58 27.36
C ASP A 96 28.65 3.93 27.97
N ASP A 97 28.06 3.89 29.17
CA ASP A 97 27.68 5.07 29.94
C ASP A 97 28.13 4.95 31.40
N GLY A 98 29.24 4.25 31.63
CA GLY A 98 29.97 4.30 32.89
C GLY A 98 30.93 5.49 32.97
N SER A 99 30.62 6.63 32.36
CA SER A 99 31.50 7.80 32.40
C SER A 99 30.73 9.07 32.74
N ASP A 100 30.71 9.37 34.03
CA ASP A 100 30.52 10.70 34.59
C ASP A 100 31.26 11.75 33.74
N SER A 101 30.54 12.64 33.09
CA SER A 101 31.10 13.90 32.62
C SER A 101 30.05 14.98 32.68
N ASP A 102 30.10 15.68 33.82
CA ASP A 102 29.58 17.01 34.02
C ASP A 102 29.94 17.93 32.85
N SER A 103 28.98 18.22 31.98
CA SER A 103 29.05 19.42 31.16
C SER A 103 27.69 20.08 31.07
N SER A 104 27.50 21.04 31.97
CA SER A 104 26.43 22.04 31.96
C SER A 104 26.55 22.91 30.70
N TYR A 105 25.86 22.55 29.64
CA TYR A 105 25.47 23.51 28.61
C TYR A 105 23.99 23.32 28.30
N ASP A 106 23.21 24.28 28.80
CA ASP A 106 21.80 24.49 28.48
C ASP A 106 21.62 24.49 26.95
N SER A 107 20.97 23.45 26.44
CA SER A 107 20.34 23.48 25.13
C SER A 107 19.05 22.69 25.25
N ASP A 108 17.94 23.41 25.08
CA ASP A 108 16.54 22.98 25.13
C ASP A 108 16.18 21.93 24.05
N ASP A 109 17.04 20.95 23.80
CA ASP A 109 16.73 19.80 22.95
C ASP A 109 16.25 18.66 23.86
N SER A 110 14.99 18.76 24.28
CA SER A 110 14.34 17.78 25.16
C SER A 110 13.96 16.48 24.41
N SER A 111 14.66 16.13 23.34
CA SER A 111 14.47 14.83 22.70
C SER A 111 15.10 13.76 23.58
N THR A 112 14.25 12.92 24.15
CA THR A 112 14.69 11.82 25.00
C THR A 112 15.55 10.85 24.17
N ALA A 113 16.36 10.01 24.83
CA ALA A 113 17.07 8.94 24.12
C ALA A 113 16.10 8.03 23.35
N GLU A 114 14.88 7.88 23.85
CA GLU A 114 13.78 7.16 23.19
C GLU A 114 13.34 7.84 21.90
N ASP A 115 13.19 9.17 21.88
CA ASP A 115 12.84 9.92 20.66
C ASP A 115 13.92 9.78 19.58
N ARG A 116 15.20 9.82 19.97
CA ARG A 116 16.32 9.63 19.04
C ARG A 116 16.38 8.21 18.48
N ALA A 117 16.12 7.19 19.31
CA ALA A 117 16.05 5.81 18.86
C ALA A 117 14.85 5.59 17.92
N TYR A 118 13.69 6.17 18.25
CA TYR A 118 12.49 6.09 17.42
C TYR A 118 12.69 6.78 16.06
N GLN A 119 13.27 7.99 16.05
CA GLN A 119 13.58 8.68 14.80
C GLN A 119 14.59 7.89 13.95
N ALA A 120 15.64 7.34 14.56
CA ALA A 120 16.59 6.49 13.84
C ALA A 120 15.95 5.22 13.30
N ALA A 121 14.97 4.64 14.02
CA ALA A 121 14.19 3.52 13.53
C ALA A 121 13.35 3.92 12.30
N GLN A 122 12.69 5.08 12.33
CA GLN A 122 11.92 5.59 11.19
C GLN A 122 12.82 5.86 9.98
N GLU A 123 13.90 6.60 10.15
CA GLU A 123 14.84 6.91 9.05
C GLU A 123 15.44 5.65 8.43
N TYR A 124 15.73 4.63 9.24
CA TYR A 124 16.23 3.35 8.76
C TYR A 124 15.16 2.57 7.98
N MET A 125 13.92 2.56 8.48
CA MET A 125 12.78 1.89 7.85
C MET A 125 12.22 2.63 6.61
N ASP A 126 12.53 3.91 6.44
CA ASP A 126 12.12 4.75 5.29
C ASP A 126 12.97 4.50 4.03
N SER A 127 13.96 3.61 4.09
CA SER A 127 14.70 3.18 2.90
C SER A 127 13.80 2.41 1.93
N TRP A 128 14.03 2.56 0.63
CA TRP A 128 13.18 1.93 -0.40
C TRP A 128 13.23 0.41 -0.32
N GLU A 129 14.37 -0.17 0.09
CA GLU A 129 14.52 -1.61 0.31
C GLU A 129 13.60 -2.11 1.45
N MET A 130 13.51 -1.36 2.54
CA MET A 130 12.64 -1.69 3.68
C MET A 130 11.17 -1.55 3.34
N LEU A 131 10.81 -0.49 2.63
CA LEU A 131 9.42 -0.24 2.24
C LEU A 131 8.86 -1.38 1.38
N GLU A 132 9.64 -1.91 0.44
CA GLU A 132 9.23 -3.01 -0.43
C GLU A 132 9.18 -4.36 0.32
N LEU A 133 10.20 -4.66 1.13
CA LEU A 133 10.32 -5.97 1.80
C LEU A 133 9.47 -6.10 3.06
N VAL A 134 9.33 -5.01 3.82
CA VAL A 134 8.78 -5.01 5.17
C VAL A 134 7.53 -4.15 5.22
N GLY A 135 7.61 -2.87 4.83
CA GLY A 135 6.51 -1.91 4.83
C GLY A 135 6.82 -0.63 5.65
N ASP A 136 5.81 0.22 5.83
CA ASP A 136 5.90 1.47 6.60
C ASP A 136 6.04 1.19 8.12
N LEU A 137 6.82 2.01 8.84
CA LEU A 137 6.89 2.00 10.32
C LEU A 137 5.98 3.10 10.93
N PRO A 138 5.18 2.81 11.98
CA PRO A 138 5.02 1.53 12.67
C PRO A 138 4.31 0.49 11.79
N LEU A 139 4.74 -0.77 11.92
CA LEU A 139 4.11 -1.87 11.19
C LEU A 139 2.63 -1.95 11.57
N ASN A 140 1.76 -1.95 10.57
CA ASN A 140 0.32 -1.98 10.78
C ASN A 140 -0.13 -3.43 11.00
N PHE A 141 -0.20 -3.85 12.26
CA PHE A 141 -0.64 -5.18 12.63
C PHE A 141 -2.16 -5.25 12.67
N THR A 142 -2.75 -6.06 11.78
CA THR A 142 -4.14 -6.49 11.96
C THR A 142 -4.11 -7.80 12.75
N ALA A 143 -4.74 -7.79 13.93
CA ALA A 143 -4.94 -9.04 14.66
C ALA A 143 -5.71 -10.02 13.78
N TYR A 144 -5.19 -11.23 13.62
CA TYR A 144 -5.93 -12.27 12.91
C TYR A 144 -7.13 -12.71 13.74
N GLU A 145 -8.25 -12.97 13.05
CA GLU A 145 -9.34 -13.72 13.68
C GLU A 145 -8.77 -15.02 14.27
N PRO A 146 -9.25 -15.47 15.44
CA PRO A 146 -8.77 -16.71 16.05
C PRO A 146 -8.84 -17.87 15.05
N ARG A 147 -7.69 -18.50 14.84
CA ARG A 147 -7.49 -19.58 13.88
C ARG A 147 -6.88 -20.78 14.60
N ASN A 148 -7.48 -21.95 14.42
CA ASN A 148 -6.98 -23.19 15.04
C ASN A 148 -5.71 -23.73 14.37
N ASP A 149 -5.40 -23.24 13.17
CA ASP A 149 -4.26 -23.67 12.35
C ASP A 149 -3.04 -22.74 12.47
N ILE A 150 -3.18 -21.58 13.12
CA ILE A 150 -2.11 -20.62 13.34
C ILE A 150 -1.93 -20.45 14.85
N PRO A 151 -0.71 -20.26 15.36
CA PRO A 151 -0.51 -19.97 16.76
C PRO A 151 -1.23 -18.66 17.08
N GLY A 152 -2.35 -18.74 17.78
CA GLY A 152 -2.99 -17.56 18.35
C GLY A 152 -2.15 -17.04 19.51
N PRO A 153 -2.38 -15.79 19.96
CA PRO A 153 -2.10 -15.47 21.34
C PRO A 153 -2.87 -16.52 22.15
N MET A 154 -2.16 -17.48 22.74
CA MET A 154 -2.80 -18.24 23.79
C MET A 154 -3.29 -17.18 24.74
N ALA A 155 -4.59 -17.16 25.05
CA ALA A 155 -5.05 -16.49 26.26
C ALA A 155 -4.03 -16.94 27.29
N ALA A 156 -3.19 -16.01 27.77
CA ALA A 156 -2.07 -16.33 28.62
C ALA A 156 -2.65 -17.37 29.55
N ALA A 157 -2.16 -18.61 29.44
CA ALA A 157 -2.63 -19.62 30.36
C ALA A 157 -2.29 -18.95 31.67
N ASP A 158 -3.32 -18.48 32.38
CA ASP A 158 -3.17 -17.86 33.67
C ASP A 158 -2.47 -18.98 34.42
N GLU A 159 -1.15 -18.95 34.50
CA GLU A 159 -0.40 -19.91 35.29
C GLU A 159 -0.93 -19.77 36.73
N ASP A 160 -1.38 -18.57 37.09
CA ASP A 160 -2.21 -18.23 38.24
C ASP A 160 -3.57 -18.95 38.30
N ALA A 161 -4.26 -19.24 37.20
CA ALA A 161 -5.55 -19.93 37.19
C ALA A 161 -5.41 -21.45 37.24
N VAL A 162 -4.36 -22.00 36.63
CA VAL A 162 -4.03 -23.44 36.78
C VAL A 162 -3.49 -23.71 38.19
N GLU A 163 -2.68 -22.79 38.73
CA GLU A 163 -2.20 -22.86 40.12
C GLU A 163 -3.34 -22.58 41.12
N MET A 164 -4.28 -21.65 40.83
CA MET A 164 -5.48 -21.44 41.65
C MET A 164 -6.46 -22.61 41.59
N ASP A 165 -6.69 -23.24 40.44
CA ASP A 165 -7.58 -24.41 40.35
C ASP A 165 -6.96 -25.61 41.06
N ALA A 166 -5.65 -25.84 40.91
CA ALA A 166 -4.94 -26.87 41.67
C ALA A 166 -4.96 -26.58 43.19
N ALA A 167 -4.71 -25.33 43.60
CA ALA A 167 -4.79 -24.92 45.00
C ALA A 167 -6.23 -25.05 45.56
N ARG A 168 -7.25 -24.75 44.75
CA ARG A 168 -8.67 -24.87 45.14
C ARG A 168 -9.10 -26.33 45.25
N GLU A 169 -8.58 -27.20 44.39
CA GLU A 169 -8.85 -28.64 44.42
C GLU A 169 -8.14 -29.33 45.59
N ILE A 170 -6.92 -28.90 45.92
CA ILE A 170 -6.20 -29.31 47.14
C ILE A 170 -6.93 -28.82 48.40
N GLN A 171 -7.33 -27.54 48.45
CA GLN A 171 -8.06 -26.99 49.60
C GLN A 171 -9.43 -27.66 49.77
N TYR A 172 -10.14 -27.94 48.67
CA TYR A 172 -11.41 -28.68 48.70
C TYR A 172 -11.22 -30.11 49.24
N SER A 173 -10.14 -30.79 48.87
CA SER A 173 -9.82 -32.14 49.37
C SER A 173 -9.47 -32.13 50.86
N ILE A 174 -8.75 -31.10 51.33
CA ILE A 174 -8.45 -30.87 52.75
C ILE A 174 -9.74 -30.59 53.54
N ASP A 175 -10.60 -29.72 53.03
CA ASP A 175 -11.82 -29.27 53.73
C ASP A 175 -12.91 -30.35 53.77
N THR A 176 -12.95 -31.25 52.78
CA THR A 176 -13.96 -32.32 52.70
C THR A 176 -13.48 -33.65 53.28
N GLY A 177 -12.19 -33.80 53.59
CA GLY A 177 -11.62 -35.01 54.19
C GLY A 177 -11.73 -36.25 53.31
N ILE A 178 -11.84 -36.07 51.98
CA ILE A 178 -11.95 -37.17 51.02
C ILE A 178 -10.54 -37.67 50.69
N PRO A 179 -10.20 -38.95 50.94
CA PRO A 179 -8.91 -39.51 50.56
C PRO A 179 -8.76 -39.54 49.03
N GLU A 180 -7.56 -39.20 48.54
CA GLU A 180 -7.20 -39.15 47.11
C GLU A 180 -7.66 -40.40 46.34
N PRO A 181 -8.27 -40.25 45.16
CA PRO A 181 -8.56 -41.39 44.30
C PRO A 181 -7.30 -41.91 43.59
N ASP A 182 -7.13 -43.24 43.58
CA ASP A 182 -6.06 -43.92 42.86
C ASP A 182 -6.03 -43.53 41.36
N PRO A 183 -4.84 -43.40 40.74
CA PRO A 183 -4.73 -43.03 39.33
C PRO A 183 -5.33 -44.11 38.42
N PRO A 184 -6.02 -43.72 37.32
CA PRO A 184 -6.71 -44.66 36.46
C PRO A 184 -5.72 -45.54 35.68
N ARG A 185 -5.85 -46.86 35.82
CA ARG A 185 -5.27 -47.84 34.90
C ARG A 185 -6.03 -47.79 33.57
N PHE A 186 -5.34 -47.41 32.51
CA PHE A 186 -5.84 -47.55 31.14
C PHE A 186 -5.59 -48.97 30.63
N ASP A 187 -6.64 -49.78 30.54
CA ASP A 187 -6.66 -51.00 29.73
C ASP A 187 -7.24 -50.66 28.34
N ILE A 188 -6.46 -50.93 27.28
CA ILE A 188 -6.87 -50.76 25.88
C ILE A 188 -7.45 -52.09 25.36
N PRO A 189 -8.68 -52.14 24.82
CA PRO A 189 -9.16 -53.30 24.09
C PRO A 189 -8.76 -53.23 22.60
N LEU A 190 -8.11 -54.30 22.14
CA LEU A 190 -7.92 -54.66 20.74
C LEU A 190 -9.26 -54.71 19.98
N LEU A 191 -9.33 -54.06 18.82
CA LEU A 191 -10.31 -54.34 17.77
C LEU A 191 -9.61 -54.32 16.42
N GLY A 192 -9.57 -55.50 15.79
CA GLY A 192 -9.06 -55.71 14.43
C GLY A 192 -10.19 -55.78 13.41
N ALA A 193 -10.00 -55.09 12.29
CA ALA A 193 -10.52 -55.35 10.94
C ALA A 193 -9.86 -54.26 10.06
N GLY A 194 -8.98 -54.55 9.11
CA GLY A 194 -9.22 -55.39 7.95
C GLY A 194 -9.59 -54.51 6.76
N PHE A 195 -8.63 -53.76 6.20
CA PHE A 195 -8.76 -53.12 4.89
C PHE A 195 -7.43 -53.22 4.13
N ASP A 196 -7.54 -53.77 2.91
CA ASP A 196 -6.46 -54.17 2.02
C ASP A 196 -6.15 -53.02 1.05
N ILE A 197 -4.93 -52.49 1.09
CA ILE A 197 -4.38 -51.55 0.10
C ILE A 197 -3.08 -52.16 -0.40
N GLY A 198 -3.21 -53.05 -1.36
CA GLY A 198 -2.08 -53.65 -2.05
C GLY A 198 -2.34 -53.66 -3.54
N GLU A 199 -2.06 -52.55 -4.24
CA GLU A 199 -1.68 -52.55 -5.66
C GLU A 199 -1.27 -51.14 -6.11
N CYS A 200 0.00 -50.78 -5.89
CA CYS A 200 0.82 -49.96 -6.81
C CYS A 200 2.21 -49.71 -6.20
N SER A 201 3.08 -50.71 -6.25
CA SER A 201 4.50 -50.53 -5.93
C SER A 201 5.37 -51.56 -6.62
N VAL A 202 5.59 -51.39 -7.93
CA VAL A 202 6.81 -51.90 -8.57
C VAL A 202 7.24 -50.91 -9.64
N LEU A 203 8.39 -50.26 -9.42
CA LEU A 203 9.42 -50.04 -10.45
C LEU A 203 10.67 -49.47 -9.77
N SER A 204 11.52 -50.38 -9.31
CA SER A 204 12.94 -50.12 -9.09
C SER A 204 13.76 -50.85 -10.17
N SER A 205 14.77 -50.13 -10.68
CA SER A 205 16.05 -50.64 -11.20
C SER A 205 16.06 -51.72 -12.30
N SER A 206 16.48 -51.35 -13.51
CA SER A 206 17.64 -52.00 -14.18
C SER A 206 18.01 -51.33 -15.50
N LEU A 207 19.16 -50.67 -15.50
CA LEU A 207 19.94 -50.37 -16.69
C LEU A 207 20.80 -51.61 -17.03
N LYS A 208 20.57 -52.23 -18.18
CA LYS A 208 21.63 -52.93 -18.95
C LYS A 208 21.22 -53.16 -20.42
N LYS A 209 22.25 -53.14 -21.26
CA LYS A 209 22.29 -52.91 -22.72
C LYS A 209 21.87 -54.10 -23.60
N ARG A 210 21.49 -53.72 -24.84
CA ARG A 210 21.69 -54.35 -26.17
C ARG A 210 20.84 -55.57 -26.57
N GLY A 211 20.25 -55.46 -27.77
CA GLY A 211 19.88 -56.60 -28.60
C GLY A 211 18.68 -56.34 -29.52
N THR A 212 18.95 -56.06 -30.79
CA THR A 212 18.02 -56.03 -31.93
C THR A 212 17.17 -57.30 -32.07
N THR A 213 15.85 -57.15 -32.27
CA THR A 213 15.05 -57.93 -33.25
C THR A 213 13.66 -57.32 -33.47
N ASN A 214 13.23 -57.35 -34.72
CA ASN A 214 11.88 -57.06 -35.21
C ASN A 214 10.79 -57.86 -34.48
N GLY A 215 9.67 -57.22 -34.16
CA GLY A 215 8.45 -57.94 -33.77
C GLY A 215 7.38 -57.05 -33.16
N ARG A 216 6.31 -56.82 -33.94
CA ARG A 216 4.93 -56.46 -33.55
C ARG A 216 4.71 -55.44 -32.43
N ARG A 217 4.18 -54.27 -32.84
CA ARG A 217 3.51 -53.29 -31.97
C ARG A 217 2.39 -53.95 -31.15
N PRO A 218 2.40 -53.88 -29.82
CA PRO A 218 1.18 -53.93 -29.02
C PRO A 218 0.48 -52.56 -29.11
N GLU A 219 -0.84 -52.59 -29.19
CA GLU A 219 -1.68 -51.40 -29.09
C GLU A 219 -1.47 -50.73 -27.72
N ALA A 220 -0.87 -49.54 -27.74
CA ALA A 220 -0.68 -48.73 -26.55
C ALA A 220 -2.00 -48.02 -26.16
N ASP A 221 -2.51 -48.43 -25.01
CA ASP A 221 -2.97 -47.58 -23.91
C ASP A 221 -3.91 -46.42 -24.23
N GLY A 222 -5.21 -46.68 -24.02
CA GLY A 222 -6.26 -45.66 -23.93
C GLY A 222 -6.00 -44.57 -22.86
N CYS A 223 -5.09 -44.81 -21.92
CA CYS A 223 -4.73 -43.84 -20.88
C CYS A 223 -3.95 -42.63 -21.44
N CYS A 224 -3.09 -42.84 -22.45
CA CYS A 224 -2.33 -41.75 -23.07
C CYS A 224 -3.18 -40.86 -23.99
N LYS A 225 -4.27 -41.38 -24.56
CA LYS A 225 -5.21 -40.60 -25.37
C LYS A 225 -6.09 -39.67 -24.52
N ALA A 226 -6.46 -40.08 -23.31
CA ALA A 226 -7.19 -39.24 -22.36
C ALA A 226 -6.33 -38.07 -21.85
N ALA A 227 -5.06 -38.31 -21.54
CA ALA A 227 -4.12 -37.28 -21.10
C ALA A 227 -3.78 -36.25 -22.22
N ALA A 228 -3.71 -36.69 -23.48
CA ALA A 228 -3.47 -35.81 -24.62
C ALA A 228 -4.70 -34.97 -25.02
N ALA A 229 -5.92 -35.48 -24.82
CA ALA A 229 -7.17 -34.75 -25.05
C ALA A 229 -7.40 -33.65 -23.98
N LEU A 230 -7.02 -33.91 -22.72
CA LEU A 230 -7.03 -32.90 -21.66
C LEU A 230 -6.04 -31.77 -21.96
N ARG A 231 -4.80 -32.07 -22.39
CA ARG A 231 -3.79 -31.03 -22.72
C ARG A 231 -4.16 -30.12 -23.90
N LYS A 232 -4.85 -30.62 -24.92
CA LYS A 232 -5.28 -29.81 -26.09
C LYS A 232 -6.51 -28.93 -25.81
N GLY A 233 -7.33 -29.28 -24.82
CA GLY A 233 -8.47 -28.47 -24.38
C GLY A 233 -8.06 -27.25 -23.55
N THR A 234 -7.04 -27.38 -22.70
CA THR A 234 -6.63 -26.32 -21.76
C THR A 234 -5.81 -25.20 -22.40
N LEU A 235 -5.02 -25.50 -23.43
CA LEU A 235 -4.11 -24.52 -24.05
C LEU A 235 -4.78 -23.58 -25.07
N ARG A 236 -6.05 -23.81 -25.44
CA ARG A 236 -6.76 -22.98 -26.43
C ARG A 236 -7.58 -21.83 -25.84
N LYS A 237 -7.60 -21.67 -24.50
CA LYS A 237 -8.32 -20.59 -23.80
C LYS A 237 -7.44 -19.59 -23.04
N MET A 238 -6.12 -19.70 -23.15
CA MET A 238 -5.17 -18.77 -22.51
C MET A 238 -4.54 -17.84 -23.55
N ALA A 239 -5.38 -17.00 -24.17
CA ALA A 239 -4.95 -15.66 -24.55
C ALA A 239 -5.22 -14.75 -23.33
N PRO A 240 -4.40 -13.72 -23.06
CA PRO A 240 -4.53 -12.92 -21.85
C PRO A 240 -5.66 -11.91 -22.01
N ASP A 241 -6.90 -12.36 -21.79
CA ASP A 241 -7.97 -11.45 -21.38
C ASP A 241 -7.79 -11.17 -19.90
N HIS A 242 -7.72 -9.88 -19.56
CA HIS A 242 -7.51 -9.36 -18.22
C HIS A 242 -8.48 -10.04 -17.22
N PRO A 243 -8.01 -10.67 -16.12
CA PRO A 243 -8.87 -11.42 -15.20
C PRO A 243 -9.98 -10.58 -14.54
N GLN A 244 -9.86 -9.24 -14.56
CA GLN A 244 -10.89 -8.30 -14.11
C GLN A 244 -12.15 -8.29 -14.99
N ALA A 245 -12.03 -8.48 -16.31
CA ALA A 245 -13.17 -8.40 -17.22
C ALA A 245 -14.15 -9.59 -17.05
N GLN A 246 -13.67 -10.76 -16.62
CA GLN A 246 -14.52 -11.95 -16.39
C GLN A 246 -15.47 -11.79 -15.20
N TYR A 247 -15.19 -10.89 -14.26
CA TYR A 247 -15.99 -10.72 -13.05
C TYR A 247 -17.28 -9.93 -13.28
N ALA A 248 -17.28 -9.08 -14.31
CA ALA A 248 -18.39 -8.21 -14.62
C ALA A 248 -19.64 -8.91 -15.11
N ASP A 249 -19.51 -10.07 -15.75
CA ASP A 249 -20.64 -10.82 -16.31
C ASP A 249 -21.13 -11.96 -15.41
N THR A 250 -20.35 -12.37 -14.41
CA THR A 250 -20.64 -13.58 -13.61
C THR A 250 -21.16 -13.27 -12.20
N CYS A 251 -20.85 -12.10 -11.63
CA CYS A 251 -21.33 -11.73 -10.30
C CYS A 251 -22.71 -11.06 -10.36
N LYS A 252 -23.75 -11.83 -10.06
CA LYS A 252 -25.07 -11.28 -9.72
C LYS A 252 -25.03 -10.83 -8.27
N LEU A 253 -25.42 -9.60 -7.97
CA LEU A 253 -25.31 -9.05 -6.63
C LEU A 253 -26.40 -9.65 -5.73
N GLY A 254 -25.97 -10.20 -4.58
CA GLY A 254 -26.85 -10.63 -3.50
C GLY A 254 -26.91 -9.61 -2.36
N LYS A 255 -25.81 -8.89 -2.13
CA LYS A 255 -25.71 -7.80 -1.14
C LYS A 255 -24.84 -6.68 -1.69
N LEU A 256 -25.20 -5.43 -1.40
CA LEU A 256 -24.40 -4.24 -1.69
C LEU A 256 -24.35 -3.37 -0.44
N THR A 257 -23.15 -2.99 -0.03
CA THR A 257 -22.88 -2.17 1.15
C THR A 257 -22.04 -0.98 0.71
N VAL A 258 -22.43 0.23 1.09
CA VAL A 258 -21.58 1.42 1.00
C VAL A 258 -20.89 1.64 2.33
N ILE A 259 -19.62 2.01 2.27
CA ILE A 259 -18.82 2.43 3.41
C ILE A 259 -18.26 3.80 3.05
N VAL A 260 -18.48 4.80 3.90
CA VAL A 260 -17.98 6.17 3.74
C VAL A 260 -17.15 6.51 4.96
N ARG A 261 -15.97 7.09 4.74
CA ARG A 261 -15.14 7.61 5.81
C ARG A 261 -14.98 9.12 5.66
N LEU A 262 -15.26 9.84 6.74
CA LEU A 262 -15.01 11.27 6.81
C LEU A 262 -13.60 11.54 7.35
N GLY A 263 -12.96 12.59 6.85
CA GLY A 263 -11.64 13.01 7.31
C GLY A 263 -11.67 13.48 8.75
N THR A 264 -10.51 13.45 9.42
CA THR A 264 -10.36 13.84 10.83
C THR A 264 -10.11 15.34 11.02
N SER A 265 -10.20 16.13 9.95
CA SER A 265 -10.04 17.59 10.01
C SER A 265 -10.96 18.22 11.05
N PHE A 266 -10.54 19.33 11.66
CA PHE A 266 -11.29 19.94 12.78
C PHE A 266 -12.75 20.25 12.44
N PHE A 267 -13.05 20.65 11.21
CA PHE A 267 -14.40 20.90 10.71
C PHE A 267 -14.97 19.75 9.87
N GLY A 268 -14.38 18.55 9.91
CA GLY A 268 -14.63 17.50 8.91
C GLY A 268 -16.04 16.88 8.92
N GLY A 269 -16.81 17.13 9.98
CA GLY A 269 -18.22 16.75 10.10
C GLY A 269 -19.17 17.83 9.57
N SER A 270 -20.47 17.64 9.77
CA SER A 270 -21.51 18.61 9.41
C SER A 270 -22.78 18.37 10.25
N ASP A 271 -23.55 19.42 10.47
CA ASP A 271 -24.90 19.31 11.05
C ASP A 271 -25.94 18.77 10.05
N ASP A 272 -25.56 18.64 8.78
CA ASP A 272 -26.44 18.16 7.71
C ASP A 272 -26.58 16.65 7.64
N ARG A 273 -27.52 16.21 6.80
CA ARG A 273 -27.72 14.80 6.48
C ARG A 273 -26.91 14.41 5.26
N LEU A 274 -26.14 13.33 5.39
CA LEU A 274 -25.40 12.75 4.29
C LEU A 274 -26.23 11.66 3.59
N PHE A 275 -26.41 11.80 2.27
CA PHE A 275 -27.12 10.83 1.46
C PHE A 275 -26.26 10.20 0.38
N LEU A 276 -26.58 8.95 0.04
CA LEU A 276 -26.13 8.27 -1.17
C LEU A 276 -27.27 8.25 -2.21
N GLU A 277 -26.93 8.66 -3.41
CA GLU A 277 -27.70 8.47 -4.63
C GLU A 277 -26.99 7.41 -5.48
N ILE A 278 -27.65 6.28 -5.69
CA ILE A 278 -27.12 5.16 -6.49
C ILE A 278 -28.26 4.44 -7.20
N GLY A 279 -27.99 4.00 -8.43
CA GLY A 279 -29.01 3.43 -9.31
C GLY A 279 -29.93 4.49 -9.92
N ARG A 280 -31.05 4.03 -10.51
CA ARG A 280 -32.08 4.90 -11.10
C ARG A 280 -33.44 4.31 -10.78
N ASN A 281 -34.03 4.72 -9.67
CA ASN A 281 -35.40 4.39 -9.32
C ASN A 281 -36.27 5.65 -9.42
N LYS A 282 -37.34 5.58 -10.23
CA LYS A 282 -38.30 6.67 -10.44
C LYS A 282 -38.91 7.21 -9.15
N LYS A 283 -38.97 6.38 -8.10
CA LYS A 283 -39.44 6.77 -6.75
C LYS A 283 -38.64 7.95 -6.17
N PHE A 284 -37.41 8.14 -6.61
CA PHE A 284 -36.50 9.14 -6.08
C PHE A 284 -36.03 10.16 -7.14
N ASP A 285 -36.71 10.25 -8.30
CA ASP A 285 -36.42 11.31 -9.28
C ASP A 285 -36.59 12.69 -8.63
N GLY A 286 -35.46 13.32 -8.24
CA GLY A 286 -35.39 14.63 -7.58
C GLY A 286 -35.05 14.63 -6.07
N SER A 287 -34.99 13.47 -5.41
CA SER A 287 -34.71 13.35 -3.97
C SER A 287 -33.59 12.33 -3.69
N PRO A 288 -32.73 12.54 -2.67
CA PRO A 288 -31.67 11.59 -2.39
C PRO A 288 -32.24 10.26 -1.90
N HIS A 289 -31.61 9.15 -2.29
CA HIS A 289 -32.18 7.81 -2.06
C HIS A 289 -31.96 7.35 -0.62
N PHE A 290 -30.70 7.24 -0.19
CA PHE A 290 -30.33 6.54 1.03
C PHE A 290 -29.67 7.46 2.03
N LEU A 291 -30.32 7.71 3.17
CA LEU A 291 -29.70 8.39 4.30
C LEU A 291 -28.57 7.51 4.86
N LEU A 292 -27.36 8.05 4.84
CA LEU A 292 -26.17 7.40 5.39
C LEU A 292 -25.98 7.78 6.87
N ALA A 293 -26.03 9.07 7.17
CA ALA A 293 -25.87 9.60 8.53
C ALA A 293 -26.67 10.90 8.71
N ASP A 294 -27.13 11.12 9.94
CA ASP A 294 -27.77 12.35 10.40
C ASP A 294 -26.73 13.11 11.23
N SER A 295 -26.32 14.29 10.77
CA SER A 295 -25.28 15.12 11.37
C SER A 295 -23.95 14.37 11.62
N PRO A 296 -23.26 13.89 10.58
CA PRO A 296 -22.06 13.07 10.75
C PRO A 296 -20.87 13.88 11.29
N ASP A 297 -20.09 13.24 12.16
CA ASP A 297 -18.91 13.82 12.80
C ASP A 297 -17.63 13.57 11.98
N ARG A 298 -16.60 14.40 12.23
CA ARG A 298 -15.26 14.18 11.66
C ARG A 298 -14.73 12.79 12.07
N GLY A 299 -14.09 12.09 11.14
CA GLY A 299 -13.58 10.73 11.39
C GLY A 299 -14.65 9.64 11.36
N ASP A 300 -15.92 9.96 11.13
CA ASP A 300 -16.99 8.96 11.09
C ASP A 300 -16.74 7.90 10.03
N HIS A 301 -17.05 6.66 10.40
CA HIS A 301 -16.97 5.49 9.53
C HIS A 301 -18.36 4.90 9.32
N ILE A 302 -19.03 5.41 8.29
CA ILE A 302 -20.45 5.18 8.04
C ILE A 302 -20.61 3.96 7.13
N THR A 303 -21.37 2.96 7.56
CA THR A 303 -21.66 1.76 6.79
C THR A 303 -23.16 1.59 6.58
N LYS A 304 -23.59 1.41 5.34
CA LYS A 304 -25.01 1.24 4.99
C LYS A 304 -25.21 0.12 3.97
N ASP A 305 -26.10 -0.81 4.28
CA ASP A 305 -26.58 -1.81 3.33
C ASP A 305 -27.63 -1.19 2.40
N ILE A 306 -27.46 -1.42 1.11
CA ILE A 306 -28.31 -0.88 0.05
C ILE A 306 -29.29 -1.96 -0.40
N ASP A 307 -30.57 -1.65 -0.32
CA ASP A 307 -31.61 -2.49 -0.89
C ASP A 307 -31.54 -2.41 -2.43
N LEU A 308 -31.13 -3.52 -3.06
CA LEU A 308 -30.97 -3.61 -4.50
C LEU A 308 -32.30 -3.44 -5.25
N GLN A 309 -33.43 -3.86 -4.66
CA GLN A 309 -34.76 -3.73 -5.28
C GLN A 309 -35.26 -2.28 -5.23
N ASP A 310 -34.90 -1.55 -4.17
CA ASP A 310 -35.23 -0.12 -4.04
C ASP A 310 -34.24 0.76 -4.83
N ALA A 311 -32.98 0.36 -4.98
CA ALA A 311 -32.00 1.13 -5.75
C ALA A 311 -32.12 0.94 -7.27
N PHE A 312 -32.47 -0.26 -7.73
CA PHE A 312 -32.46 -0.63 -9.15
C PHE A 312 -33.80 -1.25 -9.58
N PRO A 313 -34.41 -0.80 -10.70
CA PRO A 313 -35.68 -1.33 -11.20
C PRO A 313 -35.46 -2.64 -11.97
N LYS A 314 -34.68 -3.57 -11.39
CA LYS A 314 -34.32 -4.86 -11.99
C LYS A 314 -34.34 -5.94 -10.92
N ASP A 315 -34.95 -7.08 -11.24
CA ASP A 315 -34.94 -8.27 -10.37
C ASP A 315 -33.53 -8.82 -10.13
N ARG A 316 -32.61 -8.53 -11.04
CA ARG A 316 -31.21 -8.96 -10.99
C ARG A 316 -30.29 -7.80 -11.33
N VAL A 317 -29.46 -7.45 -10.35
CA VAL A 317 -28.45 -6.40 -10.48
C VAL A 317 -27.07 -7.05 -10.61
N THR A 318 -26.28 -6.54 -11.54
CA THR A 318 -24.86 -6.88 -11.75
C THR A 318 -24.02 -5.63 -11.56
N ILE A 319 -22.70 -5.76 -11.47
CA ILE A 319 -21.84 -4.56 -11.36
C ILE A 319 -21.92 -3.65 -12.58
N LYS A 320 -22.28 -4.16 -13.77
CA LYS A 320 -22.50 -3.35 -14.98
C LYS A 320 -23.72 -2.43 -14.87
N ASP A 321 -24.61 -2.72 -13.93
CA ASP A 321 -25.79 -1.91 -13.67
C ASP A 321 -25.49 -0.75 -12.71
N ILE A 322 -24.40 -0.84 -11.93
CA ILE A 322 -23.91 0.23 -11.06
C ILE A 322 -23.01 1.14 -11.90
N LYS A 323 -23.61 2.14 -12.53
CA LYS A 323 -22.93 3.03 -13.50
C LYS A 323 -22.51 4.38 -12.92
N HIS A 324 -23.16 4.80 -11.85
CA HIS A 324 -23.00 6.14 -11.31
C HIS A 324 -23.35 6.12 -9.83
N MET A 325 -22.62 6.89 -9.04
CA MET A 325 -22.97 7.16 -7.65
C MET A 325 -22.71 8.62 -7.32
N ARG A 326 -23.49 9.13 -6.37
CA ARG A 326 -23.34 10.48 -5.84
C ARG A 326 -23.55 10.51 -4.33
N LEU A 327 -22.69 11.22 -3.63
CA LEU A 327 -22.88 11.62 -2.24
C LEU A 327 -23.33 13.08 -2.21
N VAL A 328 -24.31 13.39 -1.36
CA VAL A 328 -24.85 14.74 -1.22
C VAL A 328 -25.16 15.07 0.24
N SER A 329 -24.69 16.24 0.67
CA SER A 329 -25.08 16.85 1.94
C SER A 329 -26.37 17.65 1.75
N ARG A 330 -27.38 17.38 2.59
CA ARG A 330 -28.62 18.16 2.58
C ARG A 330 -29.05 18.56 3.98
N THR A 331 -29.57 19.77 4.07
CA THR A 331 -30.18 20.29 5.30
C THR A 331 -31.41 19.48 5.69
N SER A 332 -31.88 19.65 6.93
CA SER A 332 -33.14 19.05 7.40
C SER A 332 -34.35 19.42 6.53
N GLY A 333 -34.31 20.60 5.89
CA GLY A 333 -35.31 21.07 4.92
C GLY A 333 -35.20 20.45 3.51
N GLY A 334 -34.18 19.64 3.25
CA GLY A 334 -34.01 18.93 1.96
C GLY A 334 -33.33 19.73 0.85
N HIS A 335 -32.82 20.92 1.16
CA HIS A 335 -31.98 21.71 0.25
C HIS A 335 -30.52 21.22 0.31
N VAL A 336 -29.80 21.34 -0.80
CA VAL A 336 -28.33 21.14 -0.78
C VAL A 336 -27.73 22.20 0.13
N SER A 337 -26.96 21.75 1.10
CA SER A 337 -26.37 22.66 2.07
C SER A 337 -25.17 23.44 1.50
N ALA A 338 -24.87 24.57 2.13
CA ALA A 338 -23.60 25.27 1.95
C ALA A 338 -22.49 24.72 2.87
N ASP A 339 -22.84 23.87 3.84
CA ASP A 339 -21.88 23.25 4.74
C ASP A 339 -21.19 22.06 4.07
N HIS A 340 -19.87 22.00 4.22
CA HIS A 340 -19.02 21.05 3.51
C HIS A 340 -18.59 19.94 4.46
N LEU A 341 -18.68 18.70 4.03
CA LEU A 341 -18.09 17.56 4.75
C LEU A 341 -16.70 17.26 4.19
N ASP A 342 -15.79 16.82 5.05
CA ASP A 342 -14.47 16.33 4.64
C ASP A 342 -14.56 14.84 4.32
N LEU A 343 -14.50 14.47 3.04
CA LEU A 343 -14.61 13.09 2.59
C LEU A 343 -13.23 12.48 2.41
N GLU A 344 -12.90 11.48 3.22
CA GLU A 344 -11.64 10.74 3.11
C GLU A 344 -11.74 9.70 1.99
N ASP A 345 -12.66 8.75 2.12
CA ASP A 345 -12.86 7.69 1.13
C ASP A 345 -14.27 7.12 1.08
N VAL A 346 -14.55 6.40 -0.01
CA VAL A 346 -15.78 5.67 -0.25
C VAL A 346 -15.49 4.28 -0.81
N THR A 347 -16.12 3.27 -0.24
CA THR A 347 -16.08 1.89 -0.71
C THR A 347 -17.49 1.39 -1.03
N LEU A 348 -17.69 0.81 -2.21
CA LEU A 348 -18.83 -0.07 -2.47
C LEU A 348 -18.35 -1.52 -2.35
N LYS A 349 -18.92 -2.27 -1.41
CA LYS A 349 -18.65 -3.71 -1.22
C LYS A 349 -19.87 -4.49 -1.69
N ALA A 350 -19.68 -5.47 -2.54
CA ALA A 350 -20.76 -6.30 -3.04
C ALA A 350 -20.45 -7.80 -2.88
N THR A 351 -21.45 -8.57 -2.46
CA THR A 351 -21.35 -10.04 -2.34
C THR A 351 -22.19 -10.68 -3.44
N CYS A 352 -21.62 -11.63 -4.18
CA CYS A 352 -22.30 -12.28 -5.30
C CYS A 352 -23.32 -13.32 -4.78
N ALA A 353 -24.56 -13.24 -5.25
CA ALA A 353 -25.65 -14.16 -4.92
C ALA A 353 -25.26 -15.62 -5.21
N GLY A 354 -25.51 -16.51 -4.25
CA GLY A 354 -25.18 -17.93 -4.37
C GLY A 354 -23.71 -18.28 -4.16
N SER A 355 -22.88 -17.34 -3.67
CA SER A 355 -21.49 -17.59 -3.31
C SER A 355 -21.05 -16.73 -2.12
N SER A 356 -19.95 -17.11 -1.45
CA SER A 356 -19.27 -16.25 -0.46
C SER A 356 -18.37 -15.17 -1.11
N ARG A 357 -18.33 -15.14 -2.45
CA ARG A 357 -17.45 -14.27 -3.19
C ARG A 357 -17.86 -12.82 -3.00
N THR A 358 -16.90 -12.00 -2.57
CA THR A 358 -17.09 -10.57 -2.39
C THR A 358 -16.17 -9.80 -3.33
N ILE A 359 -16.68 -8.71 -3.87
CA ILE A 359 -15.96 -7.75 -4.70
C ILE A 359 -16.15 -6.35 -4.11
N GLN A 360 -15.27 -5.42 -4.45
CA GLN A 360 -15.35 -4.04 -3.98
C GLN A 360 -14.96 -3.07 -5.09
N MET A 361 -15.42 -1.83 -4.98
CA MET A 361 -14.92 -0.65 -5.68
C MET A 361 -14.53 0.37 -4.61
N TYR A 362 -13.39 1.03 -4.78
CA TYR A 362 -12.84 1.97 -3.82
C TYR A 362 -12.47 3.29 -4.50
N LYS A 363 -12.81 4.42 -3.86
CA LYS A 363 -12.38 5.77 -4.24
C LYS A 363 -11.87 6.49 -3.01
N TYR A 364 -10.59 6.86 -3.05
CA TYR A 364 -9.99 7.80 -2.10
C TYR A 364 -10.13 9.23 -2.65
N LEU A 365 -10.55 10.17 -1.81
CA LEU A 365 -10.98 11.50 -2.24
C LEU A 365 -10.27 12.64 -1.50
N ASP A 366 -10.15 12.55 -0.17
CA ASP A 366 -9.50 13.54 0.71
C ASP A 366 -9.86 14.99 0.33
N ARG A 367 -11.16 15.30 0.36
CA ARG A 367 -11.67 16.61 -0.04
C ARG A 367 -12.97 16.98 0.64
N TRP A 368 -13.11 18.29 0.82
CA TRP A 368 -14.36 18.94 1.18
C TRP A 368 -15.39 18.86 0.06
N PHE A 369 -16.65 18.54 0.40
CA PHE A 369 -17.75 18.47 -0.55
C PHE A 369 -19.10 18.84 0.06
N THR A 370 -19.95 19.48 -0.74
CA THR A 370 -21.42 19.52 -0.55
C THR A 370 -22.10 18.45 -1.41
N TYR A 371 -21.51 18.14 -2.56
CA TYR A 371 -21.82 16.98 -3.38
C TYR A 371 -20.56 16.43 -4.06
N TRP A 372 -20.53 15.11 -4.25
CA TRP A 372 -19.49 14.42 -5.00
C TRP A 372 -20.14 13.32 -5.83
N GLU A 373 -19.72 13.17 -7.08
CA GLU A 373 -20.26 12.14 -7.97
C GLU A 373 -19.16 11.49 -8.80
N THR A 374 -19.39 10.25 -9.22
CA THR A 374 -18.46 9.53 -10.08
C THR A 374 -19.18 8.50 -10.94
N ASP A 375 -18.68 8.34 -12.16
CA ASP A 375 -19.05 7.22 -13.02
C ASP A 375 -18.27 5.97 -12.60
N ILE A 376 -18.97 4.85 -12.53
CA ILE A 376 -18.45 3.56 -12.11
C ILE A 376 -18.42 2.65 -13.33
N LYS A 377 -17.23 2.11 -13.61
CA LYS A 377 -17.03 1.15 -14.70
C LYS A 377 -16.81 -0.25 -14.14
N PRO A 378 -17.10 -1.31 -14.91
CA PRO A 378 -16.86 -2.67 -14.45
C PRO A 378 -15.41 -2.93 -14.03
N GLU A 379 -14.45 -2.22 -14.63
CA GLU A 379 -13.02 -2.34 -14.32
C GLU A 379 -12.63 -1.70 -12.98
N ASP A 380 -13.50 -0.86 -12.39
CA ASP A 380 -13.28 -0.30 -11.05
C ASP A 380 -13.52 -1.32 -9.94
N TRP A 381 -14.07 -2.50 -10.26
CA TRP A 381 -14.35 -3.55 -9.29
C TRP A 381 -13.21 -4.59 -9.20
N GLU A 382 -12.97 -5.06 -7.99
CA GLU A 382 -11.91 -6.03 -7.67
C GLU A 382 -12.36 -7.01 -6.59
N PRO A 383 -11.74 -8.21 -6.45
CA PRO A 383 -12.10 -9.12 -5.37
C PRO A 383 -11.75 -8.55 -3.99
N PHE A 384 -12.65 -8.72 -3.04
CA PHE A 384 -12.48 -8.29 -1.64
C PHE A 384 -11.43 -9.17 -0.96
N GLY A 385 -10.56 -8.57 -0.15
CA GLY A 385 -9.45 -9.28 0.52
C GLY A 385 -8.16 -9.35 -0.32
N PHE A 386 -8.12 -8.77 -1.53
CA PHE A 386 -6.83 -8.39 -2.10
C PHE A 386 -6.16 -7.41 -1.13
N PRO A 387 -4.87 -7.61 -0.79
CA PRO A 387 -4.20 -6.84 0.25
C PRO A 387 -4.39 -5.35 -0.02
N ARG A 388 -5.23 -4.74 0.81
CA ARG A 388 -5.34 -3.29 0.94
C ARG A 388 -4.05 -2.88 1.62
N ASN A 389 -3.02 -2.62 0.85
CA ASN A 389 -2.09 -1.63 1.30
C ASN A 389 -2.63 -0.31 0.73
N PRO A 390 -3.26 0.56 1.55
CA PRO A 390 -3.63 1.91 1.13
C PRO A 390 -2.43 2.62 0.51
N SER A 391 -1.21 2.31 0.94
CA SER A 391 0.05 2.77 0.35
C SER A 391 0.39 2.08 -0.99
N ALA A 392 -0.02 0.83 -1.25
CA ALA A 392 0.28 0.14 -2.52
C ALA A 392 -0.78 0.32 -3.63
N ARG A 393 -2.00 0.81 -3.30
CA ARG A 393 -3.05 1.10 -4.30
C ARG A 393 -3.64 2.50 -4.26
N GLN A 394 -3.18 3.37 -3.36
CA GLN A 394 -2.99 4.76 -3.74
C GLN A 394 -1.96 4.74 -4.86
N LYS A 395 -2.39 4.43 -6.10
CA LYS A 395 -1.52 4.27 -7.27
C LYS A 395 -0.47 5.35 -7.14
N GLN A 396 0.78 4.95 -6.82
CA GLN A 396 1.90 5.85 -6.92
C GLN A 396 1.69 6.53 -8.26
N CYS A 397 1.71 7.85 -8.27
CA CYS A 397 1.32 8.62 -9.42
C CYS A 397 2.34 8.34 -10.53
N THR A 398 2.20 7.24 -11.26
CA THR A 398 3.28 6.77 -12.13
C THR A 398 3.33 7.60 -13.39
N HIS A 399 2.21 8.24 -13.75
CA HIS A 399 2.08 9.09 -14.90
C HIS A 399 1.21 10.29 -14.55
N PHE A 400 1.53 11.44 -15.15
CA PHE A 400 0.63 12.59 -15.20
C PHE A 400 -0.11 12.63 -16.53
N SER A 401 -1.42 12.89 -16.47
CA SER A 401 -2.23 13.21 -17.66
C SER A 401 -2.33 14.71 -17.91
N GLU A 402 -2.08 15.54 -16.89
CA GLU A 402 -2.04 17.00 -16.99
C GLU A 402 -0.88 17.51 -16.14
N LEU A 403 -0.20 18.56 -16.61
CA LEU A 403 0.91 19.20 -15.90
C LEU A 403 0.76 20.72 -16.03
N THR A 404 0.85 21.42 -14.92
CA THR A 404 0.78 22.89 -14.84
C THR A 404 2.07 23.42 -14.24
N PHE A 405 2.60 24.50 -14.81
CA PHE A 405 3.82 25.15 -14.38
C PHE A 405 3.53 26.57 -13.87
N GLY A 406 3.98 26.86 -12.65
CA GLY A 406 3.98 28.18 -12.06
C GLY A 406 5.39 28.75 -12.04
N ILE A 407 5.55 30.04 -12.35
CA ILE A 407 6.82 30.76 -12.26
C ILE A 407 6.60 32.17 -11.72
N GLN A 408 7.55 32.66 -10.94
CA GLN A 408 7.64 34.06 -10.54
C GLN A 408 9.05 34.62 -10.78
N LEU A 409 9.12 35.81 -11.38
CA LEU A 409 10.34 36.60 -11.53
C LEU A 409 10.45 37.64 -10.41
N GLY A 410 11.69 37.99 -10.06
CA GLY A 410 12.01 38.99 -9.04
C GLY A 410 11.46 40.38 -9.38
N ASP A 411 11.45 41.26 -8.38
CA ASP A 411 10.85 42.58 -8.47
C ASP A 411 11.84 43.75 -8.55
N GLY A 412 13.14 43.43 -8.56
CA GLY A 412 14.24 44.40 -8.64
C GLY A 412 14.36 45.07 -10.01
N PRO A 413 15.12 46.17 -10.08
CA PRO A 413 15.52 46.76 -11.35
C PRO A 413 16.26 45.71 -12.20
N HIS A 414 15.80 45.49 -13.43
CA HIS A 414 16.34 44.48 -14.35
C HIS A 414 16.09 43.01 -13.97
N ASP A 415 15.11 42.70 -13.11
CA ASP A 415 14.79 41.30 -12.79
C ASP A 415 13.94 40.59 -13.88
N GLY A 416 13.48 41.32 -14.90
CA GLY A 416 12.90 40.77 -16.12
C GLY A 416 13.92 40.68 -17.27
N THR A 417 13.50 40.14 -18.41
CA THR A 417 14.34 40.00 -19.61
C THR A 417 13.56 40.40 -20.85
N GLN A 418 14.26 40.75 -21.93
CA GLN A 418 13.72 40.94 -23.28
C GLN A 418 13.70 39.63 -24.07
N ASP A 419 14.34 38.58 -23.56
CA ASP A 419 14.45 37.29 -24.22
C ASP A 419 13.21 36.41 -24.01
N THR A 420 13.10 35.37 -24.84
CA THR A 420 12.08 34.33 -24.67
C THR A 420 12.55 33.31 -23.64
N LEU A 421 11.79 33.16 -22.55
CA LEU A 421 12.02 32.12 -21.55
C LEU A 421 11.32 30.82 -21.96
N VAL A 422 12.07 29.72 -21.95
CA VAL A 422 11.59 28.39 -22.34
C VAL A 422 11.84 27.40 -21.21
N LEU A 423 10.76 26.79 -20.73
CA LEU A 423 10.79 25.66 -19.82
C LEU A 423 11.21 24.41 -20.61
N ALA A 424 12.08 23.58 -20.05
CA ALA A 424 12.36 22.27 -20.59
C ALA A 424 12.40 21.19 -19.52
N PHE A 425 12.03 19.97 -19.92
CA PHE A 425 12.30 18.74 -19.17
C PHE A 425 13.30 17.90 -19.96
N ASN A 426 14.40 17.48 -19.32
CA ASN A 426 15.46 16.67 -19.93
C ASN A 426 15.93 17.19 -21.32
N ASP A 427 16.22 18.50 -21.43
CA ASP A 427 16.74 19.23 -22.60
C ASP A 427 15.82 19.36 -23.85
N ASP A 428 15.07 18.32 -24.23
CA ASP A 428 14.33 18.27 -25.52
C ASP A 428 12.82 18.54 -25.40
N GLN A 429 12.26 18.49 -24.19
CA GLN A 429 10.82 18.58 -23.96
C GLN A 429 10.45 20.02 -23.57
N ARG A 430 10.25 20.88 -24.57
CA ARG A 430 10.16 22.33 -24.38
C ARG A 430 8.73 22.86 -24.30
N HIS A 431 8.56 23.93 -23.52
CA HIS A 431 7.35 24.73 -23.38
C HIS A 431 7.73 26.22 -23.24
N THR A 432 7.22 27.08 -24.11
CA THR A 432 7.48 28.52 -24.05
C THR A 432 6.75 29.13 -22.84
N ILE A 433 7.49 29.79 -21.95
CA ILE A 433 6.94 30.49 -20.79
C ILE A 433 6.40 31.85 -21.22
N ALA A 434 7.27 32.73 -21.70
CA ALA A 434 6.91 34.07 -22.15
C ALA A 434 8.03 34.66 -23.00
N SER A 435 7.66 35.55 -23.93
CA SER A 435 8.61 36.36 -24.69
C SER A 435 8.70 37.75 -24.06
N GLY A 436 9.90 38.15 -23.64
CA GLY A 436 10.15 39.41 -22.96
C GLY A 436 9.40 39.62 -21.63
N PRO A 437 9.37 38.66 -20.68
CA PRO A 437 8.68 38.85 -19.41
C PRO A 437 9.31 39.98 -18.58
N ALA A 438 8.47 40.94 -18.16
CA ALA A 438 8.87 42.00 -17.25
C ALA A 438 9.21 41.47 -15.85
N ARG A 439 9.90 42.29 -15.04
CA ARG A 439 10.04 42.03 -13.59
C ARG A 439 8.65 41.83 -12.95
N ARG A 440 8.56 41.06 -11.86
CA ARG A 440 7.29 40.62 -11.23
C ARG A 440 6.39 39.77 -12.10
N PHE A 441 6.85 39.30 -13.27
CA PHE A 441 6.07 38.35 -14.06
C PHE A 441 5.76 37.12 -13.20
N HIS A 442 4.47 36.81 -13.07
CA HIS A 442 3.95 35.68 -12.32
C HIS A 442 2.83 35.06 -13.14
N ALA A 443 2.97 33.78 -13.48
CA ALA A 443 1.95 33.06 -14.25
C ALA A 443 1.93 31.57 -13.91
N TRP A 444 0.72 31.00 -13.95
CA TRP A 444 0.48 29.57 -14.07
C TRP A 444 0.09 29.24 -15.50
N GLN A 445 0.69 28.18 -16.07
CA GLN A 445 0.46 27.76 -17.45
C GLN A 445 0.24 26.26 -17.52
N GLU A 446 -0.77 25.85 -18.29
CA GLU A 446 -0.96 24.44 -18.62
C GLU A 446 0.07 24.03 -19.68
N ILE A 447 0.77 22.92 -19.42
CA ILE A 447 1.76 22.37 -20.34
C ILE A 447 1.03 21.47 -21.33
N ASN A 448 1.20 21.76 -22.63
CA ASN A 448 0.61 20.93 -23.67
C ASN A 448 1.36 19.59 -23.76
N MET A 449 0.79 18.55 -23.12
CA MET A 449 1.42 17.23 -23.01
C MET A 449 1.87 16.68 -24.37
N LYS A 450 1.01 16.78 -25.39
CA LYS A 450 1.27 16.24 -26.73
C LYS A 450 2.38 16.99 -27.45
N ARG A 451 2.48 18.31 -27.30
CA ARG A 451 3.54 19.13 -27.91
C ARG A 451 4.87 18.97 -27.19
N THR A 452 4.86 18.96 -25.85
CA THR A 452 6.07 18.95 -25.02
C THR A 452 6.68 17.56 -24.88
N PHE A 453 5.87 16.52 -24.62
CA PHE A 453 6.35 15.16 -24.37
C PHE A 453 6.12 14.19 -25.55
N ASN A 454 5.50 14.66 -26.65
CA ASN A 454 5.00 13.81 -27.74
C ASN A 454 4.03 12.70 -27.28
N ALA A 455 3.43 12.85 -26.09
CA ALA A 455 2.57 11.85 -25.48
C ALA A 455 1.39 12.53 -24.74
N ASN A 456 0.28 11.83 -24.59
CA ASN A 456 -0.88 12.34 -23.84
C ASN A 456 -0.71 12.15 -22.32
N LYS A 457 0.34 11.45 -21.90
CA LYS A 457 0.70 11.19 -20.51
C LYS A 457 2.22 11.16 -20.41
N VAL A 458 2.78 11.63 -19.31
CA VAL A 458 4.22 11.54 -19.05
C VAL A 458 4.46 10.70 -17.80
N PRO A 459 5.39 9.73 -17.81
CA PRO A 459 5.79 9.03 -16.60
C PRO A 459 6.39 10.01 -15.58
N LEU A 460 5.99 9.90 -14.32
CA LEU A 460 6.56 10.70 -13.22
C LEU A 460 8.07 10.47 -13.12
N SER A 461 8.53 9.23 -13.32
CA SER A 461 9.95 8.85 -13.36
C SER A 461 10.75 9.54 -14.47
N ASN A 462 10.10 10.10 -15.50
CA ASN A 462 10.77 10.86 -16.55
C ASN A 462 10.98 12.33 -16.15
N LEU A 463 10.31 12.83 -15.11
CA LEU A 463 10.42 14.22 -14.65
C LEU A 463 11.53 14.36 -13.61
N THR A 464 12.77 14.07 -14.01
CA THR A 464 13.95 14.10 -13.12
C THR A 464 14.69 15.44 -13.12
N MET A 465 14.36 16.32 -14.06
CA MET A 465 15.02 17.60 -14.23
C MET A 465 14.09 18.62 -14.86
N VAL A 466 14.19 19.86 -14.38
CA VAL A 466 13.52 21.02 -14.93
C VAL A 466 14.55 22.11 -15.20
N GLN A 467 14.46 22.73 -16.38
CA GLN A 467 15.40 23.74 -16.83
C GLN A 467 14.65 24.94 -17.38
N ILE A 468 15.26 26.12 -17.25
CA ILE A 468 14.80 27.32 -17.92
C ILE A 468 15.92 27.79 -18.84
N PHE A 469 15.60 27.89 -20.13
CA PHE A 469 16.46 28.46 -21.16
C PHE A 469 16.04 29.91 -21.43
N GLN A 470 17.03 30.72 -21.77
CA GLN A 470 16.86 32.07 -22.28
C GLN A 470 17.23 32.05 -23.76
N GLU A 471 16.23 32.22 -24.62
CA GLU A 471 16.37 32.21 -26.07
C GLU A 471 16.27 33.64 -26.60
N HIS A 472 17.37 34.11 -27.19
CA HIS A 472 17.47 35.47 -27.71
C HIS A 472 16.98 35.56 -29.16
N GLU A 473 16.05 36.48 -29.42
CA GLU A 473 15.56 36.78 -30.77
C GLU A 473 16.32 37.98 -31.36
N GLY A 474 17.52 37.75 -31.90
CA GLY A 474 18.33 38.83 -32.48
C GLY A 474 19.75 38.45 -32.86
N ALA A 475 20.39 39.29 -33.68
CA ALA A 475 21.77 39.07 -34.14
C ALA A 475 22.83 39.45 -33.09
N ARG A 476 22.44 40.10 -31.98
CA ARG A 476 23.35 40.52 -30.91
C ARG A 476 22.76 40.08 -29.58
N PRO A 477 23.38 39.13 -28.86
CA PRO A 477 22.90 38.76 -27.54
C PRO A 477 22.95 40.01 -26.66
N ASP A 478 21.77 40.56 -26.35
CA ASP A 478 21.67 41.58 -25.33
C ASP A 478 21.97 40.90 -23.99
N ASN A 479 22.96 41.43 -23.28
CA ASN A 479 23.51 40.84 -22.05
C ASN A 479 22.58 41.02 -20.84
N ASP A 480 21.27 40.95 -21.05
CA ASP A 480 20.34 41.07 -19.94
C ASP A 480 20.32 39.77 -19.11
N HIS A 481 20.08 40.00 -17.83
CA HIS A 481 19.99 38.98 -16.79
C HIS A 481 18.61 39.18 -16.19
N TRP A 482 18.06 38.14 -15.61
CA TRP A 482 16.77 38.17 -14.95
C TRP A 482 16.88 37.40 -13.65
N LYS A 483 15.94 37.60 -12.73
CA LYS A 483 15.97 36.95 -11.43
C LYS A 483 14.81 35.98 -11.30
N LEU A 484 15.11 34.71 -11.07
CA LEU A 484 14.10 33.72 -10.72
C LEU A 484 13.78 33.85 -9.23
N GLN A 485 12.53 34.16 -8.89
CA GLN A 485 12.06 34.10 -7.50
C GLN A 485 11.74 32.65 -7.12
N GLY A 486 11.02 31.93 -7.97
CA GLY A 486 10.75 30.51 -7.78
C GLY A 486 9.90 29.89 -8.89
N ILE A 487 9.75 28.57 -8.83
CA ILE A 487 8.81 27.79 -9.65
C ILE A 487 8.03 26.77 -8.82
N LYS A 488 6.86 26.38 -9.33
CA LYS A 488 6.06 25.26 -8.81
C LYS A 488 5.57 24.42 -9.99
N LEU A 489 5.41 23.11 -9.80
CA LEU A 489 4.77 22.22 -10.77
C LEU A 489 3.60 21.49 -10.11
N LYS A 490 2.47 21.42 -10.81
CA LYS A 490 1.29 20.66 -10.36
C LYS A 490 0.92 19.63 -11.41
N GLY A 491 0.86 18.35 -11.03
CA GLY A 491 0.53 17.25 -11.95
C GLY A 491 -0.73 16.52 -11.53
N ARG A 492 -1.64 16.25 -12.47
CA ARG A 492 -2.80 15.37 -12.25
C ARG A 492 -2.46 13.95 -12.65
N CYS A 493 -2.62 13.00 -11.73
CA CYS A 493 -2.28 11.61 -11.95
C CYS A 493 -3.18 10.96 -13.00
N ALA A 494 -2.59 10.23 -13.95
CA ALA A 494 -3.33 9.56 -14.98
C ALA A 494 -4.17 8.40 -14.41
N GLY A 495 -5.49 8.48 -14.60
CA GLY A 495 -6.42 7.45 -14.11
C GLY A 495 -6.91 7.66 -12.67
N SER A 496 -6.62 8.81 -12.08
CA SER A 496 -7.25 9.27 -10.83
C SER A 496 -7.46 10.80 -10.88
N LEU A 497 -8.21 11.34 -9.91
CA LEU A 497 -8.36 12.80 -9.75
C LEU A 497 -7.33 13.39 -8.77
N SER A 498 -6.36 12.59 -8.33
CA SER A 498 -5.35 13.03 -7.37
C SER A 498 -4.33 13.94 -8.05
N GLU A 499 -3.97 15.04 -7.39
CA GLU A 499 -2.94 15.96 -7.83
C GLU A 499 -1.68 15.82 -6.96
N ARG A 500 -0.52 15.99 -7.58
CA ARG A 500 0.79 16.09 -6.92
C ARG A 500 1.35 17.49 -7.14
N LEU A 501 1.98 18.03 -6.12
CA LEU A 501 2.67 19.31 -6.15
C LEU A 501 4.17 19.08 -5.99
N LEU A 502 4.94 19.83 -6.75
CA LEU A 502 6.36 20.02 -6.56
C LEU A 502 6.58 21.51 -6.34
N ASP A 503 6.94 21.87 -5.11
CA ASP A 503 7.15 23.23 -4.63
C ASP A 503 8.56 23.42 -4.04
N LYS A 504 9.42 22.39 -4.14
CA LYS A 504 10.84 22.42 -3.72
C LYS A 504 11.61 23.65 -4.21
N PHE A 505 11.23 24.19 -5.38
CA PHE A 505 11.87 25.34 -6.01
C PHE A 505 11.06 26.64 -5.88
N GLN A 506 10.10 26.71 -4.94
CA GLN A 506 9.24 27.89 -4.79
C GLN A 506 9.99 29.15 -4.34
N SER A 507 11.20 29.01 -3.82
CA SER A 507 11.99 30.13 -3.27
C SER A 507 13.46 30.09 -3.71
N GLU A 508 13.70 29.94 -5.01
CA GLU A 508 15.04 29.91 -5.60
C GLU A 508 15.83 31.20 -5.40
N ASN A 509 15.21 32.37 -5.64
CA ASN A 509 15.81 33.70 -5.52
C ASN A 509 17.19 33.85 -6.20
N LYS A 510 17.37 33.30 -7.40
CA LYS A 510 18.65 33.26 -8.13
C LYS A 510 18.65 34.19 -9.35
N GLN A 511 19.75 34.91 -9.54
CA GLN A 511 20.00 35.63 -10.78
C GLN A 511 20.42 34.65 -11.88
N SER A 512 19.89 34.82 -13.08
CA SER A 512 20.38 34.10 -14.26
C SER A 512 21.83 34.51 -14.56
N PRO A 513 22.67 33.58 -15.06
CA PRO A 513 23.99 33.91 -15.54
C PRO A 513 23.88 34.90 -16.69
N ARG A 514 24.73 35.94 -16.70
CA ARG A 514 24.86 36.78 -17.90
C ARG A 514 25.44 35.94 -19.03
N PRO A 515 24.81 35.89 -20.22
CA PRO A 515 25.37 35.19 -21.36
C PRO A 515 26.62 35.93 -21.84
N GLN A 516 27.81 35.60 -21.29
CA GLN A 516 29.02 36.38 -21.55
C GLN A 516 29.57 36.22 -22.98
N VAL A 517 29.12 35.21 -23.73
CA VAL A 517 29.69 34.79 -25.03
C VAL A 517 28.69 34.01 -25.88
N SER A 518 28.79 34.12 -27.21
CA SER A 518 27.85 33.54 -28.18
C SER A 518 27.76 32.01 -28.19
N TRP A 519 28.74 31.29 -27.64
CA TRP A 519 28.68 29.82 -27.52
C TRP A 519 27.93 29.32 -26.27
N LEU A 520 27.40 30.22 -25.43
CA LEU A 520 26.47 29.86 -24.35
C LEU A 520 25.02 29.76 -24.83
N ILE A 521 24.74 30.06 -26.10
CA ILE A 521 23.45 29.83 -26.74
C ILE A 521 23.14 28.32 -26.62
N GLY A 522 22.07 27.99 -25.90
CA GLY A 522 21.66 26.60 -25.65
C GLY A 522 22.13 26.01 -24.33
N LYS A 523 22.76 26.76 -23.43
CA LYS A 523 22.88 26.35 -22.01
C LYS A 523 21.65 26.83 -21.21
N PRO A 524 21.19 26.05 -20.23
CA PRO A 524 20.10 26.48 -19.36
C PRO A 524 20.57 27.65 -18.48
N SER A 525 19.74 28.68 -18.36
CA SER A 525 19.93 29.80 -17.44
C SER A 525 19.65 29.40 -15.98
N TRP A 526 18.87 28.35 -15.77
CA TRP A 526 18.64 27.74 -14.47
C TRP A 526 18.33 26.24 -14.62
N THR A 527 18.68 25.43 -13.63
CA THR A 527 18.42 23.98 -13.61
C THR A 527 18.10 23.51 -12.19
N GLY A 528 17.01 22.75 -12.05
CA GLY A 528 16.62 22.06 -10.82
C GLY A 528 16.54 20.55 -11.04
N ARG A 529 17.16 19.77 -10.16
CA ARG A 529 17.05 18.30 -10.15
C ARG A 529 15.87 17.87 -9.29
N ILE A 530 15.05 17.00 -9.86
CA ILE A 530 13.85 16.45 -9.25
C ILE A 530 14.12 14.99 -8.93
N ASP A 531 13.83 14.59 -7.69
CA ASP A 531 13.65 13.19 -7.31
C ASP A 531 12.15 12.85 -7.42
N PRO A 532 11.72 12.08 -8.44
CA PRO A 532 10.32 11.76 -8.64
C PRO A 532 9.66 11.02 -7.48
N GLY A 533 10.44 10.29 -6.68
CA GLY A 533 9.96 9.53 -5.53
C GLY A 533 9.80 10.37 -4.26
N LYS A 534 10.54 11.47 -4.14
CA LYS A 534 10.61 12.27 -2.89
C LYS A 534 10.05 13.68 -3.01
N ASP A 535 10.32 14.36 -4.13
CA ASP A 535 10.02 15.81 -4.25
C ASP A 535 8.53 16.10 -4.53
N TRP A 536 7.78 15.09 -4.98
CA TRP A 536 6.36 15.21 -5.32
C TRP A 536 5.46 14.75 -4.18
N HIS A 537 4.83 15.70 -3.51
CA HIS A 537 3.88 15.41 -2.46
C HIS A 537 2.43 15.62 -2.96
N ARG A 538 1.46 15.09 -2.24
CA ARG A 538 0.05 15.30 -2.59
C ARG A 538 -0.34 16.74 -2.28
N VAL A 539 -1.11 17.37 -3.17
CA VAL A 539 -1.73 18.68 -2.88
C VAL A 539 -2.68 18.50 -1.70
N ARG A 540 -2.28 18.97 -0.51
CA ARG A 540 -3.20 19.12 0.63
C ARG A 540 -3.98 20.40 0.39
N LYS A 541 -5.28 20.32 0.15
CA LYS A 541 -6.10 21.54 0.03
C LYS A 541 -6.31 22.12 1.42
N THR A 542 -5.48 23.08 1.81
CA THR A 542 -5.79 23.97 2.92
C THR A 542 -7.01 24.79 2.55
N LEU A 543 -8.08 24.66 3.32
CA LEU A 543 -9.28 25.49 3.22
C LEU A 543 -8.90 26.95 3.43
N THR A 544 -8.68 27.68 2.34
CA THR A 544 -8.70 29.13 2.37
C THR A 544 -9.51 29.61 1.17
N LYS A 545 -10.52 30.45 1.48
CA LYS A 545 -11.33 31.24 0.53
C LYS A 545 -10.49 31.70 -0.65
N HIS A 546 -11.06 31.70 -1.86
CA HIS A 546 -10.54 32.34 -3.07
C HIS A 546 -9.51 33.46 -2.80
N VAL A 547 -8.27 33.06 -2.63
CA VAL A 547 -7.07 33.87 -2.72
C VAL A 547 -6.34 33.19 -3.86
N HIS A 548 -6.04 33.94 -4.90
CA HIS A 548 -5.19 33.48 -5.99
C HIS A 548 -4.00 32.74 -5.38
N ASP A 549 -3.77 31.48 -5.75
CA ASP A 549 -2.67 30.66 -5.26
C ASP A 549 -1.36 31.48 -5.27
N GLU A 550 -0.98 32.00 -4.10
CA GLU A 550 0.17 32.89 -3.93
C GLU A 550 1.46 32.07 -4.00
N PHE A 551 2.47 32.69 -4.62
CA PHE A 551 3.80 32.13 -4.69
C PHE A 551 4.52 32.22 -3.35
#